data_AF-A0A9D4DTY1-F1
#
_entry.id   AF-A0A9D4DTY1-F1
#
_cell.length_a   1.000
_cell.length_b   1.000
_cell.length_c   1.000
_cell.angle_alpha   90.00
_cell.angle_beta   90.00
_cell.angle_gamma   90.00
#
_symmetry.space_group_name_H-M   'P 1'
#
loop_
_entity.id
_entity.type
_entity.pdbx_description
1 polymer ?
#
loop_
_entity_poly.entity_id
_entity_poly.type
_entity_poly.pdbx_seq_one_letter_code
_entity_poly.pdbx_strand_id
1 'polypeptide(L)'
;MENSTLEEHATISSVVPADFDGDLQMDLLITSTIPGKENSAVTCRIYWGDEGNLDTENYLALPKMVDQPLVFDYNADMIPDLLGEVEKRKRMIWVLRMVF
;
A
#
# COMPACT_ATOMS: atom_id res chain seq x y z
N MET A 1 -11.26 23.15 5.60
CA MET A 1 -10.40 21.96 5.56
C MET A 1 -11.29 20.81 5.97
N GLU A 2 -11.53 19.87 5.07
CA GLU A 2 -12.19 18.61 5.39
C GLU A 2 -11.09 17.63 5.81
N ASN A 3 -11.32 16.89 6.90
CA ASN A 3 -10.38 15.91 7.43
C ASN A 3 -10.99 14.52 7.25
N SER A 4 -10.25 13.63 6.60
CA SER A 4 -10.53 12.19 6.57
C SER A 4 -9.56 11.46 7.50
N THR A 5 -10.07 10.46 8.23
CA THR A 5 -9.29 9.71 9.22
C THR A 5 -8.82 8.40 8.62
N LEU A 6 -7.51 8.17 8.61
CA LEU A 6 -6.91 6.87 8.34
C LEU A 6 -6.81 6.05 9.65
N GLU A 7 -6.58 4.73 9.52
CA GLU A 7 -6.59 3.73 10.60
C GLU A 7 -6.23 4.25 12.00
N GLU A 8 -7.18 4.19 12.95
CA GLU A 8 -6.96 4.68 14.32
C GLU A 8 -5.89 3.85 15.05
N HIS A 9 -5.04 4.53 15.82
CA HIS A 9 -3.98 3.93 16.65
C HIS A 9 -2.83 3.25 15.90
N ALA A 10 -2.64 3.54 14.61
CA ALA A 10 -1.47 3.11 13.84
C ALA A 10 -0.46 4.26 13.66
N THR A 11 0.84 3.94 13.64
CA THR A 11 1.90 4.87 13.22
C THR A 11 2.29 4.57 11.79
N ILE A 12 2.15 5.57 10.91
CA ILE A 12 2.63 5.50 9.53
C ILE A 12 4.15 5.31 9.54
N SER A 13 4.62 4.31 8.79
CA SER A 13 6.05 3.97 8.66
C SER A 13 6.62 4.32 7.29
N SER A 14 5.79 4.34 6.23
CA SER A 14 6.15 4.76 4.88
C SER A 14 4.92 5.17 4.08
N VAL A 15 5.14 5.99 3.05
CA VAL A 15 4.14 6.41 2.06
C VAL A 15 4.80 6.41 0.69
N VAL A 16 4.15 5.81 -0.31
CA VAL A 16 4.61 5.78 -1.70
C VAL A 16 3.48 6.21 -2.64
N PRO A 17 3.60 7.36 -3.33
CA PRO A 17 2.68 7.75 -4.38
C PRO A 17 3.03 7.04 -5.70
N ALA A 18 2.02 6.43 -6.34
CA ALA A 18 2.14 5.83 -7.68
C ALA A 18 0.73 5.54 -8.25
N ASP A 19 0.63 5.18 -9.53
CA ASP A 19 -0.61 4.74 -10.19
C ASP A 19 -0.67 3.21 -10.12
N PHE A 20 -1.36 2.65 -9.12
CA PHE A 20 -1.33 1.21 -8.80
C PHE A 20 -2.44 0.41 -9.50
N ASP A 21 -3.42 1.07 -10.11
CA ASP A 21 -4.49 0.44 -10.90
C ASP A 21 -4.50 0.82 -12.39
N GLY A 22 -3.54 1.64 -12.82
CA GLY A 22 -3.28 1.98 -14.22
C GLY A 22 -4.25 3.01 -14.81
N ASP A 23 -4.97 3.77 -13.99
CA ASP A 23 -5.98 4.73 -14.43
C ASP A 23 -5.40 6.14 -14.74
N LEU A 24 -4.08 6.30 -14.61
CA LEU A 24 -3.31 7.54 -14.76
C LEU A 24 -3.54 8.58 -13.64
N GLN A 25 -4.17 8.18 -12.55
CA GLN A 25 -4.33 8.98 -11.33
C GLN A 25 -3.34 8.51 -10.27
N MET A 26 -3.09 9.37 -9.28
CA MET A 26 -2.09 9.09 -8.25
C MET A 26 -2.75 8.49 -7.02
N ASP A 27 -2.42 7.23 -6.75
CA ASP A 27 -2.78 6.51 -5.55
C ASP A 27 -1.72 6.67 -4.45
N LEU A 28 -2.02 6.15 -3.26
CA LEU A 28 -1.08 6.09 -2.14
C LEU A 28 -1.00 4.70 -1.54
N LEU A 29 0.18 4.08 -1.62
CA LEU A 29 0.55 2.98 -0.72
C LEU A 29 0.98 3.55 0.63
N ILE A 30 0.23 3.23 1.68
CA ILE A 30 0.55 3.60 3.05
C ILE A 30 0.90 2.34 3.83
N THR A 31 2.06 2.37 4.50
CA THR A 31 2.45 1.33 5.45
C THR A 31 2.37 1.85 6.86
N SER A 32 1.86 1.02 7.78
CA SER A 32 1.69 1.38 9.18
C SER A 32 2.05 0.23 10.12
N THR A 33 2.40 0.59 11.35
CA THR A 33 2.70 -0.35 12.43
C THR A 33 1.92 0.04 13.69
N ILE A 34 1.58 -0.94 14.52
CA ILE A 34 0.91 -0.69 15.80
C ILE A 34 1.99 -0.40 16.86
N PRO A 35 2.02 0.81 17.46
CA PRO A 35 3.00 1.16 18.47
C PRO A 35 2.97 0.22 19.67
N GLY A 36 4.13 -0.04 20.27
CA GLY A 36 4.24 -0.81 21.51
C GLY A 36 4.07 -2.32 21.36
N LYS A 37 3.96 -2.84 20.12
CA LYS A 37 3.96 -4.28 19.84
C LYS A 37 5.30 -4.68 19.22
N GLU A 38 6.16 -5.37 19.97
CA GLU A 38 7.40 -5.92 19.43
C GLU A 38 7.11 -6.86 18.25
N ASN A 39 7.92 -6.76 17.19
CA ASN A 39 7.71 -7.46 15.92
C ASN A 39 6.30 -7.24 15.33
N SER A 40 5.74 -6.02 15.46
CA SER A 40 4.49 -5.68 14.80
C SER A 40 4.63 -5.84 13.29
N ALA A 41 3.82 -6.72 12.71
CA ALA A 41 3.71 -6.80 11.26
C ALA A 41 3.28 -5.45 10.67
N VAL A 42 3.82 -5.13 9.50
CA VAL A 42 3.53 -3.94 8.73
C VAL A 42 2.20 -4.14 8.01
N THR A 43 1.22 -3.30 8.33
CA THR A 43 -0.02 -3.19 7.55
C THR A 43 0.29 -2.39 6.30
N CYS A 44 -0.13 -2.86 5.13
CA CYS A 44 0.04 -2.18 3.85
C CYS A 44 -1.32 -1.98 3.19
N ARG A 45 -1.61 -0.76 2.74
CA ARG A 45 -2.87 -0.41 2.07
C ARG A 45 -2.62 0.52 0.90
N ILE A 46 -3.29 0.28 -0.22
CA ILE A 46 -3.31 1.20 -1.37
C ILE A 46 -4.65 1.93 -1.35
N TYR A 47 -4.59 3.26 -1.24
CA TYR A 47 -5.74 4.16 -1.30
C TYR A 47 -5.80 4.77 -2.69
N TRP A 48 -6.99 4.77 -3.30
CA TRP A 48 -7.17 5.15 -4.69
C TRP A 48 -7.30 6.66 -4.87
N GLY A 49 -6.63 7.20 -5.88
CA GLY A 49 -6.82 8.57 -6.32
C GLY A 49 -8.07 8.71 -7.19
N ASP A 50 -8.78 9.82 -7.05
CA ASP A 50 -9.90 10.16 -7.95
C ASP A 50 -10.05 11.68 -8.14
N GLU A 51 -9.74 12.16 -9.33
CA GLU A 51 -9.81 13.54 -9.81
C GLU A 51 -9.21 14.56 -8.82
N GLY A 52 -8.05 14.21 -8.23
CA GLY A 52 -7.35 15.05 -7.26
C GLY A 52 -7.81 14.87 -5.81
N ASN A 53 -8.70 13.92 -5.54
CA ASN A 53 -9.07 13.44 -4.22
C ASN A 53 -8.41 12.09 -3.95
N LEU A 54 -8.45 11.66 -2.68
CA LEU A 54 -8.04 10.32 -2.27
C LEU A 54 -9.24 9.65 -1.62
N ASP A 55 -9.65 8.50 -2.13
CA ASP A 55 -10.68 7.69 -1.50
C ASP A 55 -10.10 7.02 -0.24
N THR A 56 -10.50 7.53 0.93
CA THR A 56 -10.07 6.98 2.22
C THR A 56 -10.97 5.85 2.73
N GLU A 57 -12.11 5.62 2.09
CA GLU A 57 -13.08 4.59 2.47
C GLU A 57 -12.83 3.28 1.71
N ASN A 58 -12.45 3.37 0.43
CA ASN A 58 -12.09 2.24 -0.41
C ASN A 58 -10.57 2.14 -0.59
N TYR A 59 -10.02 0.99 -0.23
CA TYR A 59 -8.58 0.71 -0.37
C TYR A 59 -8.34 -0.77 -0.62
N LEU A 60 -7.22 -1.09 -1.28
CA LEU A 60 -6.72 -2.45 -1.36
C LEU A 60 -5.95 -2.81 -0.09
N ALA A 61 -6.50 -3.73 0.72
CA ALA A 61 -5.80 -4.31 1.85
C ALA A 61 -4.84 -5.41 1.38
N LEU A 62 -3.54 -5.20 1.57
CA LEU A 62 -2.52 -6.21 1.27
C LEU A 62 -2.29 -7.13 2.48
N PRO A 63 -1.71 -8.33 2.27
CA PRO A 63 -1.26 -9.16 3.38
C PRO A 63 -0.31 -8.39 4.29
N LYS A 64 -0.40 -8.63 5.60
CA LYS A 64 0.56 -8.06 6.54
C LYS A 64 1.97 -8.57 6.23
N MET A 65 2.92 -7.66 6.21
CA MET A 65 4.32 -7.93 5.89
C MET A 65 5.17 -7.90 7.16
N VAL A 66 6.30 -8.59 7.14
CA VAL A 66 7.29 -8.57 8.22
C VAL A 66 8.03 -7.23 8.22
N ASP A 67 8.26 -6.67 7.04
CA ASP A 67 8.99 -5.42 6.78
C ASP A 67 8.28 -4.55 5.72
N GLN A 68 8.91 -3.43 5.35
CA GLN A 68 8.38 -2.53 4.32
C GLN A 68 8.57 -3.13 2.93
N PRO A 69 7.54 -3.13 2.06
CA PRO A 69 7.67 -3.60 0.70
C PRO A 69 8.56 -2.71 -0.16
N LEU A 70 9.19 -3.30 -1.17
CA LEU A 70 9.75 -2.60 -2.32
C LEU A 70 8.67 -2.41 -3.38
N VAL A 71 8.55 -1.19 -3.89
CA VAL A 71 7.71 -0.87 -5.05
C VAL A 71 8.59 -0.79 -6.30
N PHE A 72 8.23 -1.53 -7.34
CA PHE A 72 8.94 -1.54 -8.63
C PHE A 72 8.07 -2.21 -9.70
N ASP A 73 8.29 -1.88 -10.97
CA ASP A 73 7.63 -2.57 -12.08
C ASP A 73 8.36 -3.91 -12.35
N TYR A 74 7.74 -5.04 -11.98
CA TYR A 74 8.35 -6.36 -12.08
C TYR A 74 8.21 -6.95 -13.49
N ASN A 75 7.10 -6.65 -14.17
CA ASN A 75 6.71 -7.33 -15.41
C ASN A 75 6.79 -6.44 -16.67
N ALA A 76 7.20 -5.18 -16.52
CA ALA A 76 7.30 -4.15 -17.56
C ALA A 76 5.94 -3.70 -18.16
N ASP A 77 4.85 -3.74 -17.40
CA ASP A 77 3.53 -3.27 -17.83
C ASP A 77 3.24 -1.80 -17.46
N MET A 78 4.23 -1.11 -16.87
CA MET A 78 4.16 0.27 -16.38
C MET A 78 3.29 0.48 -15.13
N ILE A 79 2.74 -0.59 -14.56
CA ILE A 79 2.02 -0.56 -13.28
C ILE A 79 3.02 -0.96 -12.18
N PRO A 80 3.15 -0.18 -11.08
CA PRO A 80 4.03 -0.55 -9.98
C PRO A 80 3.55 -1.83 -9.29
N ASP A 81 4.45 -2.79 -9.13
CA ASP A 81 4.25 -4.01 -8.37
C ASP A 81 4.91 -3.93 -6.99
N LEU A 82 4.63 -4.91 -6.14
CA LEU A 82 5.17 -4.98 -4.78
C LEU A 82 5.97 -6.25 -4.54
N LEU A 83 7.16 -6.13 -3.95
CA LEU A 83 7.92 -7.23 -3.36
C LEU A 83 7.95 -7.05 -1.84
N GLY A 84 7.65 -8.11 -1.09
CA GLY A 84 7.68 -8.08 0.37
C GLY A 84 7.85 -9.45 1.01
N GLU A 85 8.20 -9.47 2.30
CA GLU A 85 8.31 -10.68 3.11
C GLU A 85 7.06 -10.83 3.99
N VAL A 86 6.40 -11.99 3.94
CA VAL A 86 5.26 -12.32 4.82
C VAL A 86 5.68 -13.32 5.91
N GLU A 87 4.71 -13.77 6.72
CA GLU A 87 4.94 -14.77 7.77
C GLU A 87 5.76 -15.98 7.27
N LYS A 88 6.54 -16.55 8.18
CA LYS A 88 7.50 -17.65 7.90
C LYS A 88 8.57 -17.27 6.88
N ARG A 89 8.86 -15.97 6.73
CA ARG A 89 9.93 -15.43 5.88
C ARG A 89 9.75 -15.73 4.40
N LYS A 90 8.50 -15.89 3.96
CA LYS A 90 8.19 -16.14 2.54
C LYS A 90 8.19 -14.81 1.80
N ARG A 91 9.01 -14.70 0.76
CA ARG A 91 9.01 -13.53 -0.13
C ARG A 91 8.02 -13.73 -1.25
N MET A 92 7.21 -12.71 -1.52
CA MET A 92 6.15 -12.74 -2.51
C MET A 92 6.21 -11.46 -3.35
N ILE A 93 5.84 -11.61 -4.62
CA ILE A 93 5.59 -10.49 -5.52
C ILE A 93 4.08 -10.41 -5.74
N TRP A 94 3.51 -9.24 -5.52
CA TRP A 94 2.14 -8.92 -5.88
C TRP A 94 2.18 -8.15 -7.19
N VAL A 95 1.76 -8.83 -8.25
CA VAL A 95 1.65 -8.24 -9.58
C VAL A 95 0.30 -7.54 -9.67
N LEU A 96 0.32 -6.21 -9.72
CA LEU A 96 -0.85 -5.37 -9.88
C LEU A 96 -1.20 -5.26 -11.37
N ARG A 97 -2.42 -4.85 -11.67
CA ARG A 97 -2.96 -4.86 -13.03
C ARG A 97 -4.01 -3.79 -13.19
N MET A 98 -4.18 -3.38 -14.44
CA MET A 98 -5.22 -2.46 -14.84
C MET A 98 -6.60 -2.99 -14.43
N VAL A 99 -7.37 -2.15 -13.74
CA VAL A 99 -8.79 -2.40 -13.44
C VAL A 99 -9.62 -1.49 -14.35
N PHE A 100 -10.66 -2.05 -14.98
CA PHE A 100 -11.59 -1.34 -15.87
C PHE A 100 -12.93 -1.09 -15.19
#